data_AF-A0A8F6TUU0-F1
#
_entry.id   AF-A0A8F6TUU0-F1
#
_cell.length_a   1.000
_cell.length_b   1.000
_cell.length_c   1.000
_cell.angle_alpha   90.00
_cell.angle_beta   90.00
_cell.angle_gamma   90.00
#
_symmetry.space_group_name_H-M   'P 1'
#
loop_
_entity.id
_entity.type
_entity.pdbx_description
1 polymer ?
#
loop_
_entity_poly.entity_id
_entity_poly.type
_entity_poly.pdbx_seq_one_letter_code
_entity_poly.pdbx_strand_id
1 'polypeptide(L)'
;MNRSFLCAGFAAALMTLPLAAQAQSQLDRFEALSEQMTALTYEGLAAQYPVLQGLLPSAEWGRPERRAGRCALRDYERAVGEDGVDAMLAEFETAIASARPADLLDGTFSAGVPQGLTAAQVQQINNECGLLELQMQRLAESGAMQALQAQ
;
A
#
# COMPACT_ATOMS: atom_id res chain seq x y z
N MET A 1 -2.41 -43.73 -60.83
CA MET A 1 -3.41 -43.78 -59.73
C MET A 1 -2.72 -43.22 -58.50
N ASN A 2 -2.73 -41.90 -58.29
CA ASN A 2 -3.76 -41.10 -57.61
C ASN A 2 -4.17 -41.60 -56.21
N ARG A 3 -4.04 -40.67 -55.25
CA ARG A 3 -4.58 -40.58 -53.86
C ARG A 3 -3.56 -40.89 -52.76
N SER A 4 -2.92 -39.86 -52.21
CA SER A 4 -3.42 -39.00 -51.11
C SER A 4 -3.48 -39.78 -49.79
N PHE A 5 -2.65 -39.41 -48.82
CA PHE A 5 -3.12 -39.00 -47.48
C PHE A 5 -2.05 -38.11 -46.85
N LEU A 6 -2.40 -36.82 -46.77
CA LEU A 6 -1.76 -35.79 -45.98
C LEU A 6 -1.94 -36.17 -44.50
N CYS A 7 -0.86 -36.54 -43.80
CA CYS A 7 -0.81 -36.42 -42.35
C CYS A 7 -0.17 -35.08 -42.04
N ALA A 8 -1.01 -34.05 -41.98
CA ALA A 8 -0.67 -32.74 -41.43
C ALA A 8 -0.38 -32.91 -39.93
N GLY A 9 0.89 -33.11 -39.59
CA GLY A 9 1.38 -32.99 -38.23
C GLY A 9 1.36 -31.53 -37.82
N PHE A 10 0.22 -31.09 -37.27
CA PHE A 10 0.05 -29.81 -36.60
C PHE A 10 0.90 -29.85 -35.32
N ALA A 11 2.19 -29.52 -35.44
CA ALA A 11 3.04 -29.29 -34.29
C ALA A 11 2.47 -28.07 -33.57
N ALA A 12 1.73 -28.33 -32.48
CA ALA A 12 1.24 -27.32 -31.58
C ALA A 12 2.44 -26.50 -31.09
N ALA A 13 2.58 -25.30 -31.64
CA ALA A 13 3.35 -24.24 -31.04
C ALA A 13 2.72 -23.99 -29.67
N LEU A 14 3.29 -24.61 -28.63
CA LEU A 14 3.11 -24.19 -27.24
C LEU A 14 3.56 -22.73 -27.20
N MET A 15 2.59 -21.84 -27.36
CA MET A 15 2.73 -20.44 -27.02
C MET A 15 3.12 -20.42 -25.55
N THR A 16 4.41 -20.20 -25.29
CA THR A 16 4.90 -19.64 -24.04
C THR A 16 4.20 -18.30 -23.92
N LEU A 17 2.98 -18.30 -23.36
CA LEU A 17 2.37 -17.08 -22.87
C LEU A 17 3.34 -16.58 -21.81
N PRO A 18 4.00 -15.43 -22.01
CA PRO A 18 4.52 -14.74 -20.86
C PRO A 18 3.27 -14.44 -20.05
N LEU A 19 3.12 -15.07 -18.89
CA LEU A 19 2.37 -14.44 -17.83
C LEU A 19 2.98 -13.04 -17.77
N ALA A 20 2.24 -12.05 -18.27
CA ALA A 20 2.44 -10.68 -17.88
C ALA A 20 2.19 -10.71 -16.37
N ALA A 21 3.22 -11.08 -15.61
CA ALA A 21 3.46 -10.50 -14.31
C ALA A 21 3.40 -9.01 -14.61
N GLN A 22 2.20 -8.45 -14.49
CA GLN A 22 2.02 -7.02 -14.56
C GLN A 22 2.95 -6.52 -13.49
N ALA A 23 4.01 -5.81 -13.89
CA ALA A 23 4.84 -5.09 -12.96
C ALA A 23 3.87 -4.17 -12.23
N GLN A 24 3.46 -4.58 -11.03
CA GLN A 24 2.56 -3.80 -10.19
C GLN A 24 3.23 -2.43 -10.06
N SER A 25 2.53 -1.37 -10.46
CA SER A 25 3.17 -0.06 -10.43
C SER A 25 3.58 0.26 -8.99
N GLN A 26 4.65 1.04 -8.81
CA GLN A 26 5.07 1.48 -7.48
C GLN A 26 3.93 2.13 -6.70
N LEU A 27 3.03 2.84 -7.41
CA LEU A 27 1.81 3.38 -6.82
C LEU A 27 0.88 2.30 -6.29
N ASP A 28 0.61 1.26 -7.09
CA ASP A 28 -0.33 0.23 -6.66
C ASP A 28 0.26 -0.65 -5.55
N ARG A 29 1.59 -0.83 -5.51
CA ARG A 29 2.30 -1.43 -4.36
C ARG A 29 2.16 -0.55 -3.12
N PHE A 30 2.44 0.74 -3.25
CA PHE A 30 2.39 1.70 -2.15
C PHE A 30 0.98 1.84 -1.56
N GLU A 31 -0.04 1.87 -2.41
CA GLU A 31 -1.44 1.84 -2.01
C GLU A 31 -1.76 0.60 -1.19
N ALA A 32 -1.51 -0.59 -1.73
CA ALA A 32 -1.84 -1.84 -1.05
C ALA A 32 -1.16 -1.94 0.33
N LEU A 33 0.10 -1.53 0.44
CA LEU A 33 0.83 -1.51 1.70
C LEU A 33 0.25 -0.50 2.70
N SER A 34 -0.09 0.69 2.23
CA SER A 34 -0.68 1.75 3.07
C SER A 34 -2.07 1.38 3.57
N GLU A 35 -2.89 0.76 2.72
CA GLU A 35 -4.21 0.23 3.08
C GLU A 35 -4.08 -0.89 4.11
N GLN A 36 -3.16 -1.84 3.88
CA GLN A 36 -2.93 -2.95 4.82
C GLN A 36 -2.47 -2.44 6.20
N MET A 37 -1.54 -1.49 6.23
CA MET A 37 -1.08 -0.86 7.46
C MET A 37 -2.21 -0.10 8.19
N THR A 38 -3.03 0.63 7.45
CA THR A 38 -4.19 1.33 8.00
C THR A 38 -5.21 0.34 8.58
N ALA A 39 -5.47 -0.77 7.88
CA ALA A 39 -6.37 -1.83 8.35
C ALA A 39 -5.89 -2.47 9.66
N LEU A 40 -4.60 -2.81 9.75
CA LEU A 40 -3.99 -3.33 10.98
C LEU A 40 -4.07 -2.33 12.14
N THR A 41 -3.83 -1.05 11.85
CA THR A 41 -3.94 0.02 12.85
C THR A 41 -5.38 0.13 13.38
N TYR A 42 -6.36 0.09 12.48
CA TYR A 42 -7.78 0.15 12.83
C TYR A 42 -8.26 -1.09 13.58
N GLU A 43 -7.79 -2.28 13.21
CA GLU A 43 -8.05 -3.51 13.97
C GLU A 43 -7.55 -3.37 15.41
N GLY A 44 -6.33 -2.87 15.59
CA GLY A 44 -5.75 -2.64 16.91
C GLY A 44 -6.56 -1.63 17.72
N LEU A 45 -6.93 -0.50 17.11
CA LEU A 45 -7.73 0.54 17.77
C LEU A 45 -9.10 0.00 18.20
N ALA A 46 -9.78 -0.77 17.34
CA ALA A 46 -11.08 -1.37 17.66
C ALA A 46 -10.99 -2.45 18.75
N ALA A 47 -9.86 -3.16 18.82
CA ALA A 47 -9.60 -4.12 19.89
C ALA A 47 -9.34 -3.42 21.23
N GLN A 48 -8.59 -2.30 21.23
CA GLN A 48 -8.29 -1.53 22.43
C GLN A 48 -9.47 -0.70 22.92
N TYR A 49 -10.24 -0.12 21.99
CA TYR A 49 -11.39 0.73 22.27
C TYR A 49 -12.63 0.16 21.56
N PRO A 50 -13.40 -0.73 22.22
CA PRO A 50 -14.56 -1.36 21.61
C PRO A 50 -15.61 -0.37 21.09
N VAL A 51 -15.66 0.85 21.65
CA VAL A 51 -16.53 1.94 21.18
C VAL A 51 -16.29 2.33 19.72
N LEU A 52 -15.10 2.04 19.18
CA LEU A 52 -14.72 2.35 17.80
C LEU A 52 -15.20 1.31 16.78
N GLN A 53 -15.76 0.17 17.23
CA GLN A 53 -16.23 -0.87 16.32
C GLN A 53 -17.34 -0.34 15.40
N GLY A 54 -17.11 -0.46 14.10
CA GLY A 54 -18.03 0.04 13.07
C GLY A 54 -18.01 1.56 12.85
N LEU A 55 -17.18 2.30 13.60
CA LEU A 55 -16.99 3.74 13.43
C LEU A 55 -15.71 4.09 12.68
N LEU A 56 -14.71 3.20 12.64
CA LEU A 56 -13.49 3.46 11.89
C LEU A 56 -13.78 3.51 10.38
N PRO A 57 -13.18 4.45 9.62
CA PRO A 57 -13.42 4.55 8.20
C PRO A 57 -12.82 3.33 7.47
N SER A 58 -13.21 3.13 6.21
CA SER A 58 -12.53 2.14 5.36
C SER A 58 -11.02 2.44 5.30
N ALA A 59 -10.19 1.42 5.15
CA ALA A 59 -8.77 1.59 4.87
C ALA A 59 -8.49 1.88 3.38
N GLU A 60 -9.42 1.52 2.50
CA GLU A 60 -9.25 1.62 1.05
C GLU A 60 -9.03 3.06 0.58
N TRP A 61 -8.12 3.22 -0.37
CA TRP A 61 -7.75 4.48 -0.99
C TRP A 61 -8.74 4.86 -2.09
N GLY A 62 -9.19 6.10 -2.05
CA GLY A 62 -9.95 6.71 -3.12
C GLY A 62 -9.04 7.43 -4.12
N ARG A 63 -9.69 8.19 -5.01
CA ARG A 63 -8.99 9.08 -5.94
C ARG A 63 -8.12 10.14 -5.24
N PRO A 64 -8.52 10.76 -4.11
CA PRO A 64 -7.69 11.72 -3.39
C PRO A 64 -6.38 11.10 -2.89
N GLU A 65 -6.47 9.95 -2.22
CA GLU A 65 -5.31 9.24 -1.67
C GLU A 65 -4.39 8.76 -2.78
N ARG A 66 -4.93 8.20 -3.87
CA ARG A 66 -4.12 7.86 -5.06
C ARG A 66 -3.38 9.05 -5.65
N ARG A 67 -3.95 10.26 -5.58
CA ARG A 67 -3.28 11.48 -6.04
C ARG A 67 -2.17 11.91 -5.09
N ALA A 68 -2.43 11.87 -3.79
CA ALA A 68 -1.47 12.18 -2.74
C ALA A 68 -0.30 11.17 -2.75
N GLY A 69 -0.58 9.88 -2.90
CA GLY A 69 0.42 8.82 -3.04
C GLY A 69 1.32 9.00 -4.26
N ARG A 70 0.77 9.39 -5.42
CA ARG A 70 1.59 9.75 -6.59
C ARG A 70 2.48 10.96 -6.35
N CYS A 71 2.00 11.95 -5.59
CA CYS A 71 2.80 13.11 -5.20
C CYS A 71 3.99 12.65 -4.34
N ALA A 72 3.73 11.84 -3.32
CA ALA A 72 4.74 11.36 -2.38
C ALA A 72 5.79 10.50 -3.08
N LEU A 73 5.37 9.51 -3.88
CA LEU A 73 6.28 8.63 -4.62
C LEU A 73 7.20 9.41 -5.55
N ARG A 74 6.68 10.38 -6.31
CA ARG A 74 7.50 11.23 -7.18
C ARG A 74 8.53 12.05 -6.39
N ASP A 75 8.19 12.48 -5.18
CA ASP A 75 9.10 13.24 -4.34
C ASP A 75 10.15 12.33 -3.67
N TYR A 76 9.79 11.08 -3.33
CA TYR A 76 10.75 10.04 -2.96
C TYR A 76 11.68 9.68 -4.12
N GLU A 77 11.16 9.42 -5.32
CA GLU A 77 11.94 9.15 -6.54
C GLU A 77 12.92 10.28 -6.82
N ARG A 78 12.51 11.54 -6.65
CA ARG A 78 13.43 12.69 -6.80
C ARG A 78 14.57 12.70 -5.78
N ALA A 79 14.34 12.18 -4.58
CA ALA A 79 15.32 12.17 -3.51
C ALA A 79 16.27 10.97 -3.58
N VAL A 80 15.75 9.78 -3.89
CA VAL A 80 16.47 8.50 -3.76
C VAL A 80 16.55 7.68 -5.05
N GLY A 81 15.93 8.16 -6.14
CA GLY A 81 15.82 7.42 -7.40
C GLY A 81 14.75 6.33 -7.37
N GLU A 82 14.42 5.81 -8.55
CA GLU A 82 13.41 4.75 -8.73
C GLU A 82 13.78 3.47 -7.95
N ASP A 83 15.02 3.00 -8.10
CA ASP A 83 15.55 1.83 -7.39
C ASP A 83 15.46 2.01 -5.85
N GLY A 84 15.66 3.23 -5.35
CA GLY A 84 15.56 3.54 -3.93
C GLY A 84 14.14 3.45 -3.40
N VAL A 85 13.15 3.85 -4.21
CA VAL A 85 11.73 3.70 -3.89
C VAL A 85 11.31 2.23 -3.96
N ASP A 86 11.78 1.48 -4.95
CA ASP A 86 11.52 0.04 -5.04
C ASP A 86 12.09 -0.73 -3.84
N ALA A 87 13.29 -0.38 -3.39
CA ALA A 87 13.89 -0.94 -2.18
C ALA A 87 13.08 -0.59 -0.93
N MET A 88 12.64 0.66 -0.78
CA MET A 88 11.74 1.05 0.32
C MET A 88 10.45 0.22 0.31
N LEU A 89 9.79 0.06 -0.84
CA LEU A 89 8.55 -0.70 -0.93
C LEU A 89 8.76 -2.18 -0.59
N ALA A 90 9.88 -2.78 -0.98
CA ALA A 90 10.21 -4.16 -0.63
C ALA A 90 10.49 -4.34 0.88
N GLU A 91 11.16 -3.37 1.51
CA GLU A 91 11.34 -3.36 2.97
C GLU A 91 10.00 -3.21 3.69
N PHE A 92 9.12 -2.36 3.17
CA PHE A 92 7.80 -2.13 3.75
C PHE A 92 6.90 -3.38 3.63
N GLU A 93 6.93 -4.06 2.48
CA GLU A 93 6.31 -5.38 2.27
C GLU A 93 6.79 -6.39 3.31
N THR A 94 8.10 -6.46 3.52
CA THR A 94 8.71 -7.38 4.50
C THR A 94 8.29 -7.05 5.92
N ALA A 95 8.28 -5.77 6.29
CA ALA A 95 7.89 -5.32 7.61
C ALA A 95 6.41 -5.65 7.90
N ILE A 96 5.51 -5.30 6.98
CA ILE A 96 4.07 -5.55 7.14
C ILE A 96 3.75 -7.05 7.20
N ALA A 97 4.46 -7.90 6.45
CA ALA A 97 4.21 -9.35 6.45
C ALA A 97 4.32 -10.00 7.85
N SER A 98 5.06 -9.37 8.77
CA SER A 98 5.23 -9.83 10.15
C SER A 98 4.54 -8.94 11.19
N ALA A 99 3.91 -7.84 10.75
CA ALA A 99 3.32 -6.85 11.64
C ALA A 99 2.01 -7.36 12.26
N ARG A 100 1.82 -7.05 13.55
CA ARG A 100 0.57 -7.28 14.26
C ARG A 100 -0.06 -5.94 14.63
N PRO A 101 -1.38 -5.87 14.82
CA PRO A 101 -2.05 -4.64 15.23
C PRO A 101 -1.43 -3.96 16.47
N ALA A 102 -0.96 -4.75 17.45
CA ALA A 102 -0.31 -4.22 18.65
C ALA A 102 1.00 -3.47 18.36
N ASP A 103 1.78 -3.96 17.39
CA ASP A 103 3.10 -3.40 17.03
C ASP A 103 2.94 -1.98 16.42
N LEU A 104 1.80 -1.71 15.77
CA LEU A 104 1.48 -0.41 15.17
C LEU A 104 1.10 0.62 16.24
N LEU A 105 0.49 0.20 17.35
CA LEU A 105 -0.01 1.10 18.39
C LEU A 105 1.04 1.43 19.45
N ASP A 106 1.95 0.50 19.75
CA ASP A 106 3.02 0.72 20.72
C ASP A 106 4.26 1.39 20.10
N GLY A 107 4.24 1.65 18.78
CA GLY A 107 5.32 2.30 18.05
C GLY A 107 6.55 1.43 17.82
N THR A 108 6.45 0.12 18.05
CA THR A 108 7.53 -0.83 17.75
C THR A 108 7.60 -1.19 16.28
N PHE A 109 6.52 -0.96 15.53
CA PHE A 109 6.52 -1.05 14.08
C PHE A 109 7.36 0.07 13.46
N SER A 110 8.39 -0.33 12.73
CA SER A 110 9.18 0.56 11.89
C SER A 110 9.05 0.09 10.45
N ALA A 111 8.33 0.85 9.63
CA ALA A 111 8.41 0.70 8.19
C ALA A 111 9.70 1.32 7.65
N GLY A 112 10.18 0.79 6.53
CA GLY A 112 11.39 1.27 5.86
C GLY A 112 11.28 2.75 5.51
N VAL A 113 12.15 3.57 6.11
CA VAL A 113 12.47 4.90 5.60
C VAL A 113 13.40 4.67 4.40
N PRO A 114 13.12 5.20 3.19
CA PRO A 114 14.02 5.07 2.06
C PRO A 114 15.45 5.40 2.44
N GLN A 115 16.40 4.58 2.02
CA GLN A 115 17.80 4.91 2.19
C GLN A 115 18.10 6.27 1.53
N GLY A 116 18.68 7.19 2.29
CA GLY A 116 18.94 8.57 1.84
C GLY A 116 17.88 9.58 2.28
N LEU A 117 16.77 9.13 2.88
CA LEU A 117 15.84 9.98 3.61
C LEU A 117 15.91 9.72 5.12
N THR A 118 15.55 10.74 5.88
CA THR A 118 15.28 10.64 7.32
C THR A 118 13.77 10.47 7.54
N ALA A 119 13.38 9.92 8.69
CA ALA A 119 11.96 9.82 9.07
C ALA A 119 11.26 11.19 9.04
N ALA A 120 11.96 12.26 9.42
CA ALA A 120 11.43 13.63 9.35
C ALA A 120 11.13 14.07 7.91
N GLN A 121 11.98 13.73 6.95
CA GLN A 121 11.75 14.03 5.53
C GLN A 121 10.59 13.21 4.96
N VAL A 122 10.50 11.92 5.31
CA VAL A 122 9.36 11.08 4.90
C VAL A 122 8.05 11.65 5.42
N GLN A 123 8.02 12.03 6.70
CA GLN A 123 6.86 12.68 7.31
C GLN A 123 6.51 14.00 6.63
N GLN A 124 7.52 14.84 6.35
CA GLN A 124 7.32 16.11 5.65
C GLN A 124 6.70 15.90 4.26
N ILE A 125 7.23 14.96 3.46
CA ILE A 125 6.69 14.65 2.13
C ILE A 125 5.24 14.17 2.23
N ASN A 126 4.94 13.28 3.18
CA ASN A 126 3.56 12.80 3.38
C ASN A 126 2.60 13.92 3.79
N ASN A 127 3.07 14.88 4.59
CA ASN A 127 2.28 16.04 4.98
C ASN A 127 2.05 17.00 3.80
N GLU A 128 3.10 17.34 3.06
CA GLU A 128 3.03 18.26 1.91
C GLU A 128 2.16 17.70 0.76
N CYS A 129 2.19 16.38 0.56
CA CYS A 129 1.34 15.71 -0.42
C CYS A 129 -0.08 15.43 0.09
N GLY A 130 -0.37 15.70 1.38
CA GLY A 130 -1.70 15.60 1.97
C GLY A 130 -2.13 14.19 2.41
N LEU A 131 -1.24 13.20 2.43
CA LEU A 131 -1.59 11.83 2.86
C LEU A 131 -2.05 11.80 4.32
N LEU A 132 -1.32 12.49 5.22
CA LEU A 132 -1.71 12.56 6.64
C LEU A 132 -3.01 13.33 6.83
N GLU A 133 -3.18 14.45 6.13
CA GLU A 133 -4.39 15.27 6.23
C GLU A 133 -5.63 14.49 5.80
N LEU A 134 -5.55 13.77 4.68
CA LEU A 134 -6.65 12.93 4.19
C LEU A 134 -7.01 11.83 5.20
N GLN A 135 -6.02 11.18 5.81
CA GLN A 135 -6.26 10.15 6.82
C GLN A 135 -6.96 10.75 8.06
N MET A 136 -6.47 11.90 8.55
CA MET A 136 -7.07 12.60 9.68
C MET A 136 -8.48 13.10 9.38
N GLN A 137 -8.72 13.61 8.17
CA GLN A 137 -10.04 14.04 7.72
C GLN A 137 -11.03 12.87 7.74
N ARG A 138 -10.67 11.72 7.14
CA ARG A 138 -11.52 10.54 7.13
C ARG A 138 -11.83 10.04 8.53
N LEU A 139 -10.84 10.05 9.43
CA LEU A 139 -11.05 9.67 10.81
C LEU A 139 -11.98 10.66 11.54
N ALA A 140 -11.84 11.96 11.30
CA ALA A 140 -12.72 12.98 11.87
C ALA A 140 -14.18 12.86 11.37
N GLU A 141 -14.36 12.57 10.08
CA GLU A 141 -15.66 12.35 9.44
C GLU A 141 -16.31 11.02 9.84
N SER A 142 -15.53 10.06 10.32
CA SER A 142 -16.00 8.72 10.68
C SER A 142 -16.82 8.66 11.98
N GLY A 143 -16.74 9.69 12.84
CA GLY A 143 -17.35 9.68 14.16
C GLY A 143 -16.47 9.06 15.26
N ALA A 144 -15.34 8.43 14.89
CA ALA A 144 -14.44 7.77 15.83
C ALA A 144 -13.89 8.71 16.92
N MET A 145 -13.51 9.94 16.55
CA MET A 145 -12.95 10.91 17.49
C MET A 145 -13.99 11.38 18.51
N GLN A 146 -15.24 11.58 18.08
CA GLN A 146 -16.35 11.98 18.95
C GLN A 146 -16.71 10.85 19.91
N ALA A 147 -16.72 9.60 19.43
CA ALA A 147 -16.96 8.43 20.26
C ALA A 147 -15.91 8.26 21.36
N LEU A 148 -14.63 8.51 21.06
CA LEU A 148 -13.55 8.49 22.05
C LEU A 148 -13.70 9.59 23.12
N GLN A 149 -14.12 10.80 22.73
CA GLN A 149 -14.27 11.95 23.64
C GLN A 149 -15.49 11.84 24.56
N ALA A 150 -16.49 11.04 24.19
CA ALA A 150 -17.70 10.82 24.97
C ALA A 150 -17.54 9.76 26.08
N GLN A 151 -16.32 9.23 26.26
CA GLN A 151 -15.96 8.24 27.29
C GLN A 151 -15.46 8.88 28.58
#